data_AF-A0A1V5BPG9-F1
#
_entry.id   AF-A0A1V5BPG9-F1
#
_cell.length_a   1.000
_cell.length_b   1.000
_cell.length_c   1.000
_cell.angle_alpha   90.00
_cell.angle_beta   90.00
_cell.angle_gamma   90.00
#
_symmetry.space_group_name_H-M   'P 1'
#
loop_
_entity.id
_entity.type
_entity.pdbx_description
1 polymer ?
#
loop_
_entity_poly.entity_id
_entity_poly.type
_entity_poly.pdbx_seq_one_letter_code
_entity_poly.pdbx_strand_id
1 'polypeptide(L)' 'MLKIWRAEVLDDEQTLACPGRVMGTVREGILVGTGRGLLVITELQMQGAKRMSAADFLRGTPAPLGVILSNAPGKDGMR' A
#
# COMPACT_ATOMS: atom_id res chain seq x y z
N MET A 1 -6.80 5.46 9.89
CA MET A 1 -5.43 5.94 9.62
C MET A 1 -4.48 4.77 9.42
N LEU A 2 -3.62 4.79 8.40
CA LEU A 2 -2.58 3.77 8.13
C LEU A 2 -1.20 4.43 8.25
N LYS A 3 -0.30 3.83 9.04
CA LYS A 3 1.11 4.26 9.09
C LYS A 3 1.98 3.27 8.32
N ILE A 4 2.90 3.80 7.52
CA ILE A 4 3.92 3.02 6.81
C ILE A 4 5.23 3.13 7.59
N TRP A 5 5.78 1.99 7.99
CA TRP A 5 6.99 1.92 8.81
C TRP A 5 8.22 1.54 8.00
N ARG A 6 8.05 0.71 6.96
CA ARG A 6 9.11 0.30 6.05
C ARG A 6 8.56 0.05 4.67
N ALA A 7 9.33 0.45 3.67
CA ALA A 7 9.06 0.16 2.28
C ALA A 7 10.37 0.06 1.50
N GLU A 8 10.35 -0.66 0.38
CA GLU A 8 11.50 -0.88 -0.49
C GLU A 8 11.16 -0.38 -1.90
N VAL A 9 12.11 0.29 -2.54
CA VAL A 9 11.94 0.79 -3.91
C VAL A 9 12.17 -0.37 -4.86
N LEU A 10 11.24 -0.56 -5.79
CA LEU A 10 11.43 -1.44 -6.92
C LEU A 10 11.69 -0.55 -8.14
N ASP A 11 12.96 -0.54 -8.54
CA ASP A 11 13.48 0.35 -9.58
C ASP A 11 13.05 -0.16 -10.95
N ASP A 12 11.82 0.22 -11.31
CA ASP A 12 11.18 -0.06 -12.59
C ASP A 12 10.60 1.24 -13.14
N GLU A 13 11.50 2.15 -13.52
CA GLU A 13 11.13 3.48 -14.03
C GLU A 13 10.30 3.43 -15.33
N GLN A 14 10.26 2.28 -16.01
CA GLN A 14 9.47 2.09 -17.22
C GLN A 14 8.00 1.80 -16.93
N THR A 15 7.67 1.39 -15.71
CA THR A 15 6.29 1.14 -15.32
C THR A 15 5.55 2.47 -15.10
N LEU A 16 4.65 2.78 -16.04
CA LEU A 16 3.63 3.81 -15.87
C LEU A 16 2.66 3.38 -14.76
N ALA A 17 2.88 3.86 -13.55
CA ALA A 17 2.01 3.60 -12.41
C ALA A 17 1.24 4.86 -12.00
N CYS A 18 0.00 4.68 -11.53
CA CYS A 18 -0.75 5.77 -10.93
C CYS A 18 -0.22 6.00 -9.50
N PRO A 19 0.30 7.21 -9.16
CA PRO A 19 0.86 7.46 -7.83
C PRO A 19 -0.15 7.18 -6.71
N GLY A 20 0.28 6.42 -5.71
CA GLY A 20 -0.54 5.99 -4.58
C GLY A 20 -1.45 4.80 -4.87
N ARG A 21 -1.58 4.33 -6.11
CA ARG A 21 -2.44 3.18 -6.45
C ARG A 21 -1.79 1.87 -6.01
N VAL A 22 -2.55 1.04 -5.29
CA VAL A 22 -2.15 -0.34 -5.03
C VAL A 22 -2.26 -1.13 -6.33
N MET A 23 -1.11 -1.56 -6.85
CA MET A 23 -0.99 -2.27 -8.12
C MET A 23 -1.09 -3.79 -7.96
N GLY A 24 -0.88 -4.29 -6.74
CA GLY A 24 -0.91 -5.71 -6.43
C GLY A 24 -0.19 -6.04 -5.14
N THR A 25 0.19 -7.30 -4.99
CA THR A 25 0.95 -7.80 -3.85
C THR A 25 2.05 -8.74 -4.32
N VAL A 26 3.18 -8.70 -3.63
CA VAL A 26 4.29 -9.66 -3.76
C VAL A 26 4.46 -10.38 -2.43
N ARG A 27 5.36 -11.37 -2.37
CA ARG A 27 5.63 -12.14 -1.15
C ARG A 27 6.02 -11.24 0.02
N GLU A 28 6.77 -10.18 -0.26
CA GLU A 28 7.31 -9.24 0.70
C GLU A 28 6.28 -8.20 1.18
N GLY A 29 5.23 -7.94 0.39
CA GLY A 29 4.23 -6.94 0.77
C GLY A 29 3.37 -6.36 -0.36
N ILE A 30 2.98 -5.10 -0.20
CA ILE A 30 1.99 -4.42 -1.06
C ILE A 30 2.72 -3.58 -2.11
N LEU A 31 2.44 -3.82 -3.39
CA LEU A 31 2.95 -3.01 -4.51
C LEU A 31 2.12 -1.73 -4.65
N VAL A 32 2.79 -0.59 -4.62
CA VAL A 32 2.17 0.73 -4.77
C VAL A 32 2.87 1.49 -5.89
N GLY A 33 2.06 2.03 -6.81
CA GLY A 33 2.52 2.94 -7.85
C GLY A 33 3.04 4.24 -7.28
N THR A 34 4.14 4.75 -7.83
CA THR A 34 4.65 6.07 -7.48
C THR A 34 4.74 6.95 -8.73
N GLY A 35 5.26 8.18 -8.59
CA GLY A 35 5.55 9.03 -9.76
C GLY A 35 6.64 8.48 -10.67
N ARG A 36 7.54 7.63 -10.15
CA ARG A 36 8.61 6.96 -10.89
C ARG A 36 8.87 5.59 -10.29
N GLY A 37 8.47 4.54 -11.00
CA GLY A 37 8.59 3.17 -10.54
C GLY A 37 7.63 2.81 -9.41
N LEU A 38 7.97 1.75 -8.67
CA LEU A 38 7.09 1.09 -7.72
C LEU A 38 7.71 1.09 -6.31
N LEU A 39 6.83 1.05 -5.32
CA LEU A 39 7.20 0.89 -3.92
C LEU A 39 6.56 -0.40 -3.37
N VAL A 40 7.34 -1.20 -2.65
CA VAL A 40 6.83 -2.34 -1.89
C VAL A 40 6.72 -1.94 -0.43
N ILE A 41 5.50 -1.79 0.09
CA ILE A 41 5.28 -1.59 1.53
C ILE A 41 5.48 -2.94 2.22
N THR A 42 6.47 -3.01 3.10
CA THR A 42 6.84 -4.24 3.81
C THR A 42 6.45 -4.23 5.28
N GLU A 43 6.26 -3.06 5.89
CA GLU A 43 5.79 -2.93 7.27
C GLU A 43 4.82 -1.77 7.46
N LEU A 44 3.73 -2.03 8.17
CA LEU A 44 2.64 -1.09 8.36
C LEU A 44 2.00 -1.20 9.75
N GLN A 45 1.14 -0.23 10.05
CA GLN A 45 0.33 -0.23 11.26
C GLN A 45 -1.04 0.39 11.00
N MET A 46 -2.09 -0.39 11.25
CA MET A 46 -3.46 0.11 11.31
C MET A 46 -3.70 0.90 12.59
N GLN A 47 -4.63 1.86 12.55
CA GLN A 47 -5.06 2.60 13.73
C GLN A 47 -5.49 1.65 14.87
N GLY A 48 -4.92 1.85 16.06
CA GLY A 48 -5.21 1.01 17.23
C GLY A 48 -4.53 -0.37 17.23
N ALA A 49 -3.82 -0.76 16.17
CA ALA A 49 -3.11 -2.03 16.08
C ALA A 49 -1.61 -1.91 16.39
N LYS A 50 -0.95 -3.04 16.65
CA LYS A 50 0.52 -3.12 16.69
C LYS A 50 1.10 -2.97 15.27
N ARG A 51 2.35 -2.52 15.17
CA ARG A 51 3.14 -2.60 13.93
C ARG A 51 3.29 -4.07 13.52
N MET A 52 3.17 -4.36 12.23
CA MET A 52 3.25 -5.72 11.68
C MET A 52 3.85 -5.71 10.26
N SER A 53 4.26 -6.87 9.77
CA SER A 53 4.67 -7.00 8.38
C SER A 53 3.45 -6.89 7.44
N ALA A 54 3.69 -6.42 6.22
CA ALA A 54 2.65 -6.37 5.20
C ALA A 54 2.14 -7.77 4.84
N ALA A 55 3.03 -8.78 4.87
CA ALA A 55 2.64 -10.18 4.69
C ALA A 55 1.66 -10.66 5.78
N ASP A 56 1.87 -10.27 7.05
CA ASP A 56 0.94 -10.61 8.14
C ASP A 56 -0.41 -9.93 7.96
N PHE A 57 -0.39 -8.65 7.58
CA PHE A 57 -1.60 -7.89 7.26
C PHE A 57 -2.41 -8.56 6.14
N LEU A 58 -1.75 -9.00 5.05
CA LEU A 58 -2.39 -9.64 3.89
C LEU A 58 -2.97 -11.03 4.19
N ARG A 59 -2.51 -11.73 5.25
CA ARG A 59 -3.13 -13.00 5.67
C ARG A 59 -4.51 -12.80 6.30
N GLY A 60 -4.72 -11.66 6.97
CA GLY A 60 -6.00 -11.33 7.61
C GLY A 60 -6.86 -10.36 6.81
N THR A 61 -6.32 -9.74 5.76
CA THR A 61 -6.96 -8.67 5.00
C THR A 61 -6.82 -8.90 3.50
N PRO A 62 -7.92 -8.90 2.72
CA PRO A 62 -7.85 -8.98 1.27
C PRO A 62 -6.94 -7.89 0.68
N ALA A 63 -6.21 -8.23 -0.38
CA ALA A 63 -5.36 -7.29 -1.08
C ALA A 63 -6.19 -6.10 -1.59
N PRO A 64 -5.85 -4.84 -1.26
CA PRO A 64 -6.64 -3.67 -1.62
C PRO A 64 -6.37 -3.20 -3.06
N LEU A 65 -6.48 -4.11 -4.04
CA LEU A 65 -6.13 -3.82 -5.43
C LEU A 65 -6.92 -2.62 -5.98
N GLY A 66 -6.20 -1.68 -6.60
CA GLY A 66 -6.79 -0.49 -7.20
C GLY A 66 -7.14 0.63 -6.22
N VAL A 67 -7.02 0.43 -4.91
CA VAL A 67 -7.18 1.49 -3.90
C VAL A 67 -6.10 2.55 -4.08
N ILE A 68 -6.46 3.82 -3.95
CA ILE A 68 -5.52 4.94 -3.93
C ILE A 68 -5.21 5.31 -2.48
N LEU A 69 -3.95 5.16 -2.08
CA LEU A 69 -3.42 5.66 -0.82
C LEU A 69 -3.27 7.18 -0.93
N SER A 70 -4.28 7.91 -0.46
CA SER A 70 -4.30 9.37 -0.46
C SER A 70 -4.60 9.90 0.93
N ASN A 71 -4.25 11.17 1.15
CA ASN A 71 -4.68 11.92 2.33
C ASN A 71 -6.05 12.60 2.11
N ALA A 72 -6.74 12.30 0.99
CA ALA A 72 -8.10 12.74 0.80
C ALA A 72 -9.03 11.95 1.74
N PRO A 73 -10.07 12.59 2.32
CA PRO A 73 -11.07 11.85 3.07
C PRO A 73 -11.66 10.74 2.17
N GLY A 74 -11.75 9.52 2.71
CA GLY A 74 -12.36 8.41 1.98
C GLY A 74 -13.77 8.79 1.56
N LYS A 75 -14.22 8.27 0.41
CA LYS A 75 -15.60 8.45 -0.13
C LYS A 75 -16.72 7.85 0.74
N ASP A 76 -16.44 7.59 2.02
CA ASP A 76 -17.35 7.02 3.02
C ASP A 76 -18.19 8.11 3.68
N GLY A 77 -18.83 8.95 2.86
CA GLY A 77 -19.76 10.00 3.26
C GLY A 77 -21.10 9.95 2.54
N MET A 78 -21.38 8.86 1.82
CA MET A 78 -22.66 8.59 1.16
C MET A 78 -23.27 7.33 1.79
N ARG A 79 -23.78 7.48 3.00
CA ARG A 79 -24.85 6.65 3.55
C ARG A 79 -25.89 7.58 4.16
#